data_AF-A0A970C414-F1
#
_entry.id   AF-A0A970C414-F1
#
_cell.length_a   1.000
_cell.length_b   1.000
_cell.length_c   1.000
_cell.angle_alpha   90.00
_cell.angle_beta   90.00
_cell.angle_gamma   90.00
#
_symmetry.space_group_name_H-M   'P 1'
#
loop_
_entity.id
_entity.type
_entity.pdbx_description
1 polymer ?
#
loop_
_entity_poly.entity_id
_entity_poly.type
_entity_poly.pdbx_seq_one_letter_code
_entity_poly.pdbx_strand_id
1 'polypeptide(L)'
;LTPKHHTVLLAAVPKKIVASLFMTAQLAGLSPLLLEPGIMCLFRWIQYYYDISDKNTLILDLGVESSNILIATGGQPFIARTVLVTLDGIEGKQKMMAEIRRSLDFIQTHNHIGWEWYCFYVAQEIQEAMDSLLVTALEKDLNMTVQRLAIEPSLNIDSTVFAHGIGLSLGWQGGVNKHYGSK
;
A
#
# COMPACT_ATOMS: atom_id res chain seq x y z
N LEU A 1 18.24 32.66 -6.22
CA LEU A 1 17.14 31.69 -6.08
C LEU A 1 17.76 30.32 -5.95
N THR A 2 17.66 29.66 -4.80
CA THR A 2 18.06 28.27 -4.66
C THR A 2 17.10 27.39 -5.47
N PRO A 3 17.59 26.41 -6.25
CA PRO A 3 16.72 25.50 -6.98
C PRO A 3 15.79 24.77 -6.00
N LYS A 4 14.49 24.76 -6.27
CA LYS A 4 13.56 23.90 -5.54
C LYS A 4 13.76 22.48 -6.04
N HIS A 5 14.33 21.63 -5.19
CA HIS A 5 14.40 20.20 -5.45
C HIS A 5 13.03 19.58 -5.12
N HIS A 6 12.48 18.83 -6.05
CA HIS A 6 11.23 18.10 -5.88
C HIS A 6 11.54 16.60 -5.92
N THR A 7 11.10 15.87 -4.89
CA THR A 7 11.10 14.41 -4.89
C THR A 7 9.81 13.93 -5.56
N VAL A 8 9.94 13.12 -6.60
CA VAL A 8 8.79 12.57 -7.34
C VAL A 8 8.87 11.05 -7.31
N LEU A 9 7.75 10.40 -6.95
CA LEU A 9 7.61 8.97 -7.10
C LEU A 9 7.15 8.65 -8.52
N LEU A 10 7.96 7.87 -9.23
CA LEU A 10 7.66 7.40 -10.57
C LEU A 10 7.24 5.95 -10.53
N ALA A 11 6.06 5.66 -11.07
CA ALA A 11 5.59 4.31 -11.31
C ALA A 11 5.64 4.01 -12.81
N ALA A 12 6.28 2.90 -13.18
CA ALA A 12 6.34 2.42 -14.55
C ALA A 12 5.75 1.00 -14.59
N VAL A 13 4.77 0.79 -15.47
CA VAL A 13 4.10 -0.49 -15.65
C VAL A 13 4.11 -0.85 -17.14
N PRO A 14 4.40 -2.10 -17.51
CA PRO A 14 4.29 -2.54 -18.90
C PRO A 14 2.91 -2.21 -19.49
N LYS A 15 2.89 -1.56 -20.66
CA LYS A 15 1.65 -1.17 -21.36
C LYS A 15 0.65 -2.33 -21.50
N LYS A 16 1.15 -3.56 -21.70
CA LYS A 16 0.33 -4.77 -21.79
C LYS A 16 -0.51 -5.04 -20.54
N ILE A 17 0.06 -4.79 -19.35
CA ILE A 17 -0.64 -5.00 -18.07
C ILE A 17 -1.75 -3.96 -17.93
N VAL A 18 -1.44 -2.68 -18.20
CA VAL A 18 -2.42 -1.60 -18.19
C VAL A 18 -3.56 -1.88 -19.16
N ALA A 19 -3.25 -2.25 -20.41
CA ALA A 19 -4.25 -2.56 -21.42
C ALA A 19 -5.14 -3.76 -21.01
N SER A 20 -4.53 -4.81 -20.44
CA SER A 20 -5.26 -5.98 -19.95
C SER A 20 -6.24 -5.59 -18.83
N LEU A 21 -5.81 -4.80 -17.85
CA LEU A 21 -6.67 -4.38 -16.74
C LEU A 21 -7.85 -3.52 -17.22
N PHE A 22 -7.59 -2.56 -18.11
CA PHE A 22 -8.64 -1.72 -18.70
C PHE A 22 -9.65 -2.57 -19.49
N MET A 23 -9.17 -3.51 -20.30
CA MET A 23 -10.02 -4.41 -21.06
C MET A 23 -10.87 -5.29 -20.15
N THR A 24 -10.28 -5.88 -19.10
CA THR A 24 -11.01 -6.68 -18.11
C THR A 24 -12.13 -5.86 -17.44
N ALA A 25 -11.83 -4.64 -17.01
CA ALA A 25 -12.84 -3.76 -16.41
C ALA A 25 -13.97 -3.41 -17.41
N GLN A 26 -13.63 -3.12 -18.66
CA GLN A 26 -14.61 -2.84 -19.72
C GLN A 26 -15.50 -4.04 -20.04
N LEU A 27 -14.93 -5.25 -20.08
CA LEU A 27 -15.69 -6.50 -20.25
C LEU A 27 -16.64 -6.77 -19.08
N ALA A 28 -16.29 -6.31 -17.87
CA ALA A 28 -17.17 -6.32 -16.71
C ALA A 28 -18.20 -5.17 -16.70
N GLY A 29 -18.32 -4.39 -17.79
CA GLY A 29 -19.23 -3.26 -17.90
C GLY A 29 -18.77 -1.98 -17.18
N LEU A 30 -17.55 -1.95 -16.66
CA LEU A 30 -16.96 -0.80 -15.97
C LEU A 30 -16.26 0.15 -16.95
N SER A 31 -16.04 1.38 -16.51
CA SER A 31 -15.38 2.42 -17.30
C SER A 31 -14.25 3.04 -16.49
N PRO A 32 -13.08 2.37 -16.40
CA PRO A 32 -11.98 2.85 -15.58
C PRO A 32 -11.49 4.22 -16.06
N LEU A 33 -11.43 5.20 -15.15
CA LEU A 33 -10.95 6.56 -15.41
C LEU A 33 -9.52 6.76 -14.91
N LEU A 34 -9.14 6.03 -13.86
CA LEU A 34 -7.85 6.12 -13.20
C LEU A 34 -7.34 4.70 -12.92
N LEU A 35 -6.05 4.50 -13.15
CA LEU A 35 -5.32 3.33 -12.67
C LEU A 35 -4.14 3.83 -11.85
N GLU A 36 -3.98 3.27 -10.67
CA GLU A 36 -2.94 3.65 -9.74
C GLU A 36 -2.33 2.44 -9.03
N PRO A 37 -1.09 2.54 -8.51
CA PRO A 37 -0.52 1.50 -7.68
C PRO A 37 -1.34 1.30 -6.40
N GLY A 38 -1.65 0.03 -6.05
CA GLY A 38 -2.46 -0.30 -4.88
C GLY A 38 -1.92 0.27 -3.57
N ILE A 39 -0.59 0.25 -3.37
CA ILE A 39 0.06 0.81 -2.18
C ILE A 39 -0.15 2.33 -2.04
N MET A 40 -0.34 3.06 -3.14
CA MET A 40 -0.67 4.50 -3.11
C MET A 40 -2.13 4.75 -2.77
N CYS A 41 -3.04 3.87 -3.21
CA CYS A 41 -4.42 3.88 -2.77
C CYS A 41 -4.50 3.64 -1.25
N LEU A 42 -3.78 2.62 -0.75
CA LEU A 42 -3.71 2.31 0.67
C LEU A 42 -3.14 3.48 1.49
N PHE A 43 -2.07 4.12 1.00
CA PHE A 43 -1.52 5.31 1.64
C PHE A 43 -2.54 6.43 1.81
N ARG A 44 -3.29 6.78 0.76
CA ARG A 44 -4.32 7.83 0.87
C ARG A 44 -5.45 7.45 1.81
N TRP A 45 -5.84 6.17 1.81
CA TRP A 45 -6.79 5.65 2.78
C TRP A 45 -6.28 5.83 4.21
N ILE A 46 -5.02 5.49 4.48
CA ILE A 46 -4.40 5.71 5.80
C ILE A 46 -4.37 7.20 6.14
N GLN A 47 -3.95 8.07 5.22
CA GLN A 47 -3.95 9.52 5.47
C GLN A 47 -5.33 10.09 5.80
N TYR A 48 -6.38 9.52 5.22
CA TYR A 48 -7.75 9.95 5.46
C TYR A 48 -8.25 9.55 6.84
N TYR A 49 -7.95 8.34 7.30
CA TYR A 49 -8.45 7.81 8.57
C TYR A 49 -7.50 8.00 9.76
N TYR A 50 -6.21 8.16 9.50
CA TYR A 50 -5.17 8.28 10.51
C TYR A 50 -4.36 9.55 10.29
N ASP A 51 -4.21 10.35 11.35
CA ASP A 51 -3.29 11.49 11.31
C ASP A 51 -1.84 10.99 11.31
N ILE A 52 -1.26 10.95 10.11
CA ILE A 52 0.14 10.58 9.84
C ILE A 52 0.96 11.77 9.29
N SER A 53 0.42 12.99 9.38
CA SER A 53 1.01 14.20 8.79
C SER A 53 2.41 14.51 9.31
N ASP A 54 2.70 14.20 10.57
CA ASP A 54 4.01 14.43 11.20
C ASP A 54 4.73 13.13 11.60
N LYS A 55 4.28 11.98 11.10
CA LYS A 55 4.80 10.66 11.50
C LYS A 55 5.72 10.04 10.45
N ASN A 56 6.62 9.19 10.92
CA ASN A 56 7.36 8.25 10.07
C ASN A 56 6.56 6.95 10.01
N THR A 57 6.18 6.56 8.81
CA THR A 57 5.21 5.50 8.58
C THR A 57 5.74 4.49 7.59
N LEU A 58 5.74 3.22 8.01
CA LEU A 58 5.89 2.06 7.17
C LEU A 58 4.48 1.54 6.83
N ILE A 59 4.22 1.26 5.56
CA ILE A 59 2.95 0.70 5.11
C ILE A 59 3.28 -0.58 4.37
N LEU A 60 2.63 -1.67 4.78
CA LEU A 60 2.82 -3.00 4.22
C LEU A 60 1.49 -3.49 3.62
N ASP A 61 1.52 -3.87 2.36
CA ASP A 61 0.43 -4.58 1.70
C ASP A 61 0.92 -6.01 1.43
N LEU A 62 0.55 -6.93 2.33
CA LEU A 62 1.00 -8.31 2.34
C LEU A 62 0.09 -9.15 1.45
N GLY A 63 0.54 -9.40 0.22
CA GLY A 63 -0.10 -10.33 -0.71
C GLY A 63 0.49 -11.73 -0.66
N VAL A 64 -0.11 -12.64 -1.45
CA VAL A 64 0.26 -14.06 -1.49
C VAL A 64 1.62 -14.30 -2.14
N GLU A 65 1.88 -13.67 -3.29
CA GLU A 65 3.11 -13.87 -4.08
C GLU A 65 4.08 -12.70 -3.97
N SER A 66 3.58 -11.56 -3.54
CA SER A 66 4.36 -10.35 -3.39
C SER A 66 3.76 -9.48 -2.30
N SER A 67 4.61 -8.71 -1.64
CA SER A 67 4.15 -7.63 -0.78
C SER A 67 4.72 -6.31 -1.19
N ASN A 68 3.94 -5.27 -0.99
CA ASN A 68 4.37 -3.90 -1.25
C ASN A 68 4.76 -3.24 0.06
N ILE A 69 5.86 -2.50 0.02
CA ILE A 69 6.39 -1.67 1.10
C ILE A 69 6.28 -0.24 0.62
N LEU A 70 5.72 0.64 1.43
CA LEU A 70 5.81 2.08 1.27
C LEU A 70 6.34 2.70 2.57
N ILE A 71 7.31 3.58 2.44
CA ILE A 71 7.76 4.41 3.56
C ILE A 71 7.37 5.85 3.27
N ALA A 72 6.66 6.46 4.22
CA ALA A 72 6.25 7.85 4.19
C ALA A 72 6.79 8.56 5.44
N THR A 73 7.17 9.83 5.30
CA THR A 73 7.61 10.66 6.43
C THR A 73 7.03 12.05 6.26
N GLY A 74 6.54 12.66 7.34
CA GLY A 74 5.87 13.97 7.27
C GLY A 74 4.66 13.95 6.32
N GLY A 75 3.90 12.84 6.31
CA GLY A 75 2.75 12.66 5.42
C GLY A 75 3.10 12.64 3.92
N GLN A 76 4.37 12.48 3.55
CA GLN A 76 4.82 12.40 2.16
C GLN A 76 5.47 11.04 1.89
N PRO A 77 5.14 10.39 0.76
CA PRO A 77 5.72 9.11 0.41
C PRO A 77 7.16 9.29 -0.09
N PHE A 78 8.09 8.49 0.42
CA PHE A 78 9.53 8.56 0.12
C PHE A 78 10.01 7.41 -0.75
N ILE A 79 9.62 6.18 -0.42
CA ILE A 79 10.06 4.99 -1.14
C ILE A 79 8.91 4.00 -1.24
N ALA A 80 8.75 3.40 -2.42
CA ALA A 80 7.85 2.30 -2.67
C ALA A 80 8.64 1.12 -3.24
N ARG A 81 8.40 -0.09 -2.74
CA ARG A 81 9.05 -1.32 -3.20
C ARG A 81 8.07 -2.47 -3.24
N THR A 82 8.34 -3.43 -4.12
CA THR A 82 7.64 -4.71 -4.14
C THR A 82 8.66 -5.80 -3.84
N VAL A 83 8.35 -6.66 -2.87
CA VAL A 83 9.15 -7.83 -2.49
C VAL A 83 8.40 -9.06 -2.95
N LEU A 84 9.07 -9.92 -3.70
CA LEU A 84 8.52 -11.24 -4.02
C LEU A 84 8.63 -12.11 -2.77
N VAL A 85 7.49 -12.61 -2.31
CA VAL A 85 7.41 -13.45 -1.12
C VAL A 85 7.09 -14.87 -1.57
N THR A 86 7.96 -15.79 -1.22
CA THR A 86 7.74 -17.23 -1.43
C THR A 86 6.78 -17.76 -0.36
N LEU A 87 5.99 -18.78 -0.70
CA LEU A 87 5.08 -19.45 0.24
C LEU A 87 5.79 -20.07 1.47
N ASP A 88 7.11 -20.23 1.41
CA ASP A 88 7.92 -20.55 2.59
C ASP A 88 7.96 -19.33 3.53
N GLY A 89 7.09 -19.36 4.53
CA GLY A 89 6.87 -18.25 5.45
C GLY A 89 8.10 -17.81 6.25
N ILE A 90 9.14 -18.65 6.40
CA ILE A 90 10.37 -18.25 7.11
C ILE A 90 11.30 -17.46 6.17
N GLU A 91 11.58 -18.01 4.98
CA GLU A 91 12.44 -17.34 4.00
C GLU A 91 11.80 -16.04 3.51
N GLY A 92 10.49 -16.08 3.22
CA GLY A 92 9.71 -14.91 2.84
C GLY A 92 9.77 -13.80 3.89
N LYS A 93 9.61 -14.15 5.18
CA LYS A 93 9.76 -13.21 6.29
C LYS A 93 11.17 -12.61 6.34
N GLN A 94 12.21 -13.43 6.24
CA GLN A 94 13.59 -12.94 6.32
C GLN A 94 13.91 -11.95 5.19
N LYS A 95 13.47 -12.26 3.96
CA LYS A 95 13.59 -11.36 2.81
C LYS A 95 12.84 -10.06 3.04
N MET A 96 11.62 -10.12 3.57
CA MET A 96 10.83 -8.95 3.91
C MET A 96 11.54 -8.06 4.93
N MET A 97 11.97 -8.63 6.05
CA MET A 97 12.65 -7.89 7.12
C MET A 97 13.97 -7.28 6.64
N ALA A 98 14.73 -8.01 5.81
CA ALA A 98 15.96 -7.47 5.22
C ALA A 98 15.67 -6.27 4.31
N GLU A 99 14.61 -6.32 3.52
CA GLU A 99 14.24 -5.22 2.63
C GLU A 99 13.68 -4.00 3.39
N ILE A 100 12.92 -4.24 4.46
CA ILE A 100 12.44 -3.18 5.36
C ILE A 100 13.63 -2.48 6.01
N ARG A 101 14.55 -3.23 6.63
CA ARG A 101 15.78 -2.67 7.23
C ARG A 101 16.57 -1.84 6.23
N ARG A 102 16.85 -2.42 5.06
CA ARG A 102 17.58 -1.72 3.99
C ARG A 102 16.91 -0.42 3.57
N SER A 103 15.58 -0.39 3.51
CA SER A 103 14.83 0.80 3.11
C SER A 103 14.81 1.87 4.21
N LEU A 104 14.74 1.48 5.48
CA LEU A 104 14.82 2.39 6.62
C LEU A 104 16.23 2.97 6.78
N ASP A 105 17.27 2.14 6.68
CA ASP A 105 18.68 2.57 6.74
C ASP A 105 18.98 3.60 5.64
N PHE A 106 18.45 3.36 4.43
CA PHE A 106 18.56 4.32 3.33
C PHE A 106 17.93 5.67 3.68
N ILE A 107 16.75 5.69 4.29
CA ILE A 107 16.07 6.95 4.63
C ILE A 107 16.79 7.67 5.77
N GLN A 108 17.22 6.95 6.81
CA GLN A 108 17.91 7.51 7.96
C GLN A 108 19.23 8.19 7.57
N THR A 109 20.00 7.55 6.69
CA THR A 109 21.28 8.08 6.20
C THR A 109 21.13 9.37 5.38
N HIS A 110 19.96 9.60 4.77
CA HIS A 110 19.75 10.73 3.85
C HIS A 110 18.94 11.89 4.44
N ASN A 111 18.13 11.67 5.48
CA ASN A 111 17.12 12.65 5.92
C ASN A 111 17.13 12.98 7.43
N HIS A 112 18.08 12.47 8.22
CA HIS A 112 18.17 12.72 9.68
C HIS A 112 16.84 12.49 10.43
N ILE A 113 16.11 11.45 10.05
CA ILE A 113 14.78 11.15 10.57
C ILE A 113 14.87 10.42 11.91
N GLY A 114 13.95 10.73 12.82
CA GLY A 114 13.85 10.07 14.13
C GLY A 114 13.57 8.57 14.04
N TRP A 115 13.76 7.87 15.16
CA TRP A 115 13.64 6.40 15.26
C TRP A 115 12.22 5.91 15.57
N GLU A 116 11.28 6.82 15.79
CA GLU A 116 9.89 6.46 16.05
C GLU A 116 9.18 6.18 14.73
N TRP A 117 8.84 4.91 14.53
CA TRP A 117 8.18 4.42 13.33
C TRP A 117 6.84 3.77 13.69
N TYR A 118 5.83 4.09 12.88
CA TYR A 118 4.53 3.43 12.90
C TYR A 118 4.41 2.53 11.68
N CYS A 119 3.95 1.31 11.87
CA CYS A 119 3.70 0.39 10.78
C CYS A 119 2.20 0.14 10.64
N PHE A 120 1.64 0.41 9.46
CA PHE A 120 0.33 -0.09 9.09
C PHE A 120 0.50 -1.29 8.16
N TYR A 121 -0.31 -2.32 8.34
CA TYR A 121 -0.30 -3.44 7.41
C TYR A 121 -1.70 -3.96 7.07
N VAL A 122 -1.85 -4.39 5.82
CA VAL A 122 -3.00 -5.18 5.33
C VAL A 122 -2.47 -6.57 4.97
N ALA A 123 -3.20 -7.61 5.34
CA ALA A 123 -2.89 -8.99 5.00
C ALA A 123 -4.17 -9.78 4.73
N GLN A 124 -4.11 -10.73 3.81
CA GLN A 124 -5.21 -11.67 3.57
C GLN A 124 -5.33 -12.66 4.74
N GLU A 125 -6.56 -13.07 5.08
CA GLU A 125 -6.85 -13.96 6.21
C GLU A 125 -6.06 -15.27 6.20
N ILE A 126 -5.60 -15.72 5.03
CA ILE A 126 -4.83 -16.96 4.87
C ILE A 126 -3.39 -16.85 5.43
N GLN A 127 -2.90 -15.65 5.80
CA GLN A 127 -1.51 -15.40 6.21
C GLN A 127 -1.29 -15.16 7.72
N GLU A 128 -2.26 -15.43 8.58
CA GLU A 128 -2.21 -15.09 10.02
C GLU A 128 -0.94 -15.55 10.77
N ALA A 129 -0.39 -16.72 10.44
CA ALA A 129 0.83 -17.23 11.07
C ALA A 129 2.10 -16.46 10.65
N MET A 130 2.17 -16.04 9.39
CA MET A 130 3.27 -15.22 8.87
C MET A 130 3.18 -13.80 9.44
N ASP A 131 1.96 -13.28 9.55
CA ASP A 131 1.67 -11.97 10.11
C ASP A 131 2.19 -11.84 11.55
N SER A 132 1.88 -12.81 12.41
CA SER A 132 2.30 -12.77 13.82
C SER A 132 3.82 -12.71 14.00
N LEU A 133 4.56 -13.52 13.22
CA LEU A 133 6.01 -13.54 13.28
C LEU A 133 6.66 -12.27 12.69
N LEU A 134 6.07 -11.70 11.64
CA LEU A 134 6.53 -10.46 11.03
C LEU A 134 6.26 -9.28 11.97
N VAL A 135 5.04 -9.16 12.47
CA VAL A 135 4.62 -8.13 13.45
C VAL A 135 5.54 -8.15 14.66
N THR A 136 5.76 -9.33 15.25
CA THR A 136 6.67 -9.49 16.39
C THR A 136 8.08 -8.99 16.07
N ALA A 137 8.59 -9.25 14.85
CA ALA A 137 9.91 -8.80 14.45
C ALA A 137 9.96 -7.28 14.21
N LEU A 138 8.91 -6.68 13.67
CA LEU A 138 8.82 -5.23 13.51
C LEU A 138 8.78 -4.52 14.87
N GLU A 139 7.99 -5.04 15.82
CA GLU A 139 7.88 -4.46 17.16
C GLU A 139 9.18 -4.63 17.94
N LYS A 140 9.76 -5.85 17.97
CA LYS A 140 10.93 -6.13 18.80
C LYS A 140 12.25 -5.69 18.18
N ASP A 141 12.45 -5.96 16.91
CA ASP A 141 13.76 -5.74 16.28
C ASP A 141 13.89 -4.31 15.75
N LEU A 142 12.77 -3.67 15.39
CA LEU A 142 12.75 -2.32 14.80
C LEU A 142 12.07 -1.28 15.70
N ASN A 143 11.61 -1.66 16.90
CA ASN A 143 10.95 -0.77 17.85
C ASN A 143 9.77 0.01 17.23
N MET A 144 8.96 -0.67 16.41
CA MET A 144 7.83 -0.06 15.71
C MET A 144 6.52 -0.30 16.43
N THR A 145 5.62 0.69 16.41
CA THR A 145 4.21 0.44 16.76
C THR A 145 3.50 -0.11 15.53
N VAL A 146 2.98 -1.35 15.60
CA VAL A 146 2.37 -2.02 14.45
C VAL A 146 0.84 -2.06 14.60
N GLN A 147 0.14 -1.68 13.53
CA GLN A 147 -1.31 -1.67 13.46
C GLN A 147 -1.80 -2.43 12.23
N ARG A 148 -2.62 -3.46 12.45
CA ARG A 148 -3.36 -4.13 11.38
C ARG A 148 -4.49 -3.24 10.91
N LEU A 149 -4.63 -3.11 9.60
CA LEU A 149 -5.77 -2.48 8.97
C LEU A 149 -6.80 -3.56 8.62
N ALA A 150 -7.97 -3.47 9.23
CA ALA A 150 -9.12 -4.27 8.87
C ALA A 150 -10.10 -3.40 8.07
N ILE A 151 -10.72 -3.98 7.03
CA ILE A 151 -11.82 -3.31 6.34
C ILE A 151 -13.03 -3.39 7.27
N GLU A 152 -13.35 -2.29 7.96
CA GLU A 152 -14.61 -2.19 8.68
C GLU A 152 -15.77 -2.00 7.68
N PRO A 153 -16.77 -2.90 7.63
CA PRO A 153 -17.90 -2.79 6.70
C PRO A 153 -18.75 -1.54 6.91
N SER A 154 -18.62 -0.89 8.08
CA SER A 154 -19.33 0.32 8.48
C SER A 154 -18.69 1.62 8.00
N LEU A 155 -17.52 1.55 7.35
CA LEU A 155 -16.87 2.74 6.82
C LEU A 155 -17.72 3.30 5.69
N ASN A 156 -18.38 4.42 5.96
CA ASN A 156 -19.11 5.20 4.97
C ASN A 156 -18.08 5.86 4.06
N ILE A 157 -17.56 5.09 3.09
CA ILE A 157 -16.58 5.56 2.11
C ILE A 157 -17.31 6.55 1.23
N ASP A 158 -16.97 7.83 1.39
CA ASP A 158 -17.47 8.86 0.50
C ASP A 158 -17.04 8.53 -0.93
N SER A 159 -18.04 8.19 -1.75
CA SER A 159 -17.89 7.88 -3.17
C SER A 159 -17.19 8.96 -4.00
N THR A 160 -17.07 10.18 -3.46
CA THR A 160 -16.40 11.32 -4.10
C THR A 160 -14.91 11.42 -3.76
N VAL A 161 -14.46 10.85 -2.64
CA VAL A 161 -13.05 10.92 -2.19
C VAL A 161 -12.23 9.75 -2.74
N PHE A 162 -12.87 8.60 -2.95
CA PHE A 162 -12.25 7.44 -3.56
C PHE A 162 -12.90 7.18 -4.91
N ALA A 163 -12.15 7.47 -5.99
CA ALA A 163 -12.31 6.69 -7.22
C ALA A 163 -12.24 5.25 -6.76
N HIS A 164 -13.37 4.54 -6.81
CA HIS A 164 -13.44 3.17 -6.34
C HIS A 164 -12.29 2.44 -7.02
N GLY A 165 -11.28 2.07 -6.25
CA GLY A 165 -10.13 1.34 -6.74
C GLY A 165 -10.54 -0.12 -6.77
N ILE A 166 -10.39 -0.80 -7.91
CA ILE A 166 -10.60 -2.27 -8.03
C ILE A 166 -9.44 -3.00 -7.31
N GLY A 167 -8.96 -2.47 -6.19
CA GLY A 167 -7.55 -2.59 -5.83
C GLY A 167 -7.23 -2.26 -4.39
N LEU A 168 -8.14 -2.52 -3.46
CA LEU A 168 -7.71 -2.98 -2.14
C LEU A 168 -7.76 -4.53 -2.19
N SER A 169 -6.74 -5.10 -2.83
CA SER A 169 -6.24 -6.48 -2.65
C SER A 169 -7.21 -7.70 -2.71
N LEU A 170 -8.34 -7.58 -3.44
CA LEU A 170 -9.38 -8.59 -3.77
C LEU A 170 -10.69 -8.38 -2.99
N GLY A 171 -11.61 -7.60 -3.56
CA GLY A 171 -12.98 -7.51 -3.06
C GLY A 171 -13.65 -6.19 -3.42
N TRP A 172 -14.17 -6.10 -4.64
CA TRP A 172 -15.00 -4.96 -5.05
C TRP A 172 -16.49 -5.26 -4.82
N GLN A 173 -17.23 -4.34 -4.19
CA GLN A 173 -18.70 -4.25 -4.22
C GLN A 173 -19.18 -2.81 -4.50
N GLY A 174 -18.77 -2.17 -5.61
CA GLY A 174 -19.34 -0.86 -5.93
C GLY A 174 -19.00 -0.33 -7.32
N GLY A 175 -19.73 -0.76 -8.35
CA GLY A 175 -19.65 -0.16 -9.70
C GLY A 175 -20.90 0.63 -10.02
N VAL A 176 -20.73 1.83 -10.60
CA VAL A 176 -21.85 2.53 -11.24
C VAL A 176 -22.22 1.76 -12.51
N ASN A 177 -23.31 1.00 -12.46
CA ASN A 177 -23.86 0.33 -13.62
C ASN A 177 -24.16 1.36 -14.72
N LYS A 178 -23.58 1.18 -15.90
CA LYS A 178 -24.03 1.84 -17.13
C LYS A 178 -25.36 1.22 -17.59
N HIS A 179 -26.39 1.29 -16.77
CA HIS A 179 -27.77 1.30 -17.27
C HIS A 179 -28.26 2.74 -17.25
N TYR A 180 -27.65 3.55 -18.13
CA TYR A 180 -28.35 4.70 -18.67
C TYR A 180 -29.45 4.18 -19.59
N GLY A 181 -30.67 4.60 -19.28
CA GLY A 181 -31.89 4.03 -19.83
C GLY A 181 -31.95 3.99 -21.35
N SER A 182 -32.46 2.88 -21.85
CA SER A 182 -33.21 2.85 -23.11
C SER A 182 -34.41 3.77 -22.97
N LYS A 183 -34.37 4.91 -23.65
CA LYS A 183 -35.58 5.51 -24.24
C LYS A 183 -35.58 5.18 -25.71
#